data_AF-A0A9E2TPI2-F1
#
_entry.id   AF-A0A9E2TPI2-F1
#
_cell.length_a   1.000
_cell.length_b   1.000
_cell.length_c   1.000
_cell.angle_alpha   90.00
_cell.angle_beta   90.00
_cell.angle_gamma   90.00
#
_symmetry.space_group_name_H-M   'P 1'
#
loop_
_entity.id
_entity.type
_entity.pdbx_description
1 polymer ?
#
loop_
_entity_poly.entity_id
_entity_poly.type
_entity_poly.pdbx_seq_one_letter_code
_entity_poly.pdbx_strand_id
1 'polypeptide(L)'
;MTAINRPSRRAIFDVVFGVLVMGTVGALIGTILGGSSIPLASGLGLALGAVVGFLGGRRFLVSILVGAVLGGLLAWVIAGMEKVSFGAGAGAAMGGFLGVQISMLLDMRAARKAMEAEERAASPQPAETKS
;
A
#
# COMPACT_ATOMS: atom_id res chain seq x y z
N MET A 1 16.74 29.32 2.04
CA MET A 1 15.27 29.41 1.88
C MET A 1 14.77 28.09 1.32
N THR A 2 14.16 27.27 2.17
CA THR A 2 13.71 25.90 1.86
C THR A 2 12.55 25.97 0.87
N ALA A 3 12.75 25.45 -0.35
CA ALA A 3 11.67 25.32 -1.31
C ALA A 3 10.59 24.42 -0.72
N ILE A 4 9.42 25.02 -0.43
CA ILE A 4 8.23 24.29 -0.01
C ILE A 4 7.80 23.44 -1.22
N ASN A 5 8.26 22.19 -1.23
CA ASN A 5 7.92 21.21 -2.24
C ASN A 5 6.41 20.95 -2.18
N ARG A 6 5.65 21.48 -3.14
CA ARG A 6 4.20 21.27 -3.19
C ARG A 6 3.95 19.77 -3.29
N PRO A 7 3.15 19.17 -2.39
CA PRO A 7 2.85 17.75 -2.49
C PRO A 7 2.17 17.49 -3.83
N SER A 8 2.74 16.56 -4.61
CA SER A 8 2.15 16.15 -5.88
C SER A 8 0.72 15.62 -5.64
N ARG A 9 -0.21 15.81 -6.59
CA ARG A 9 -1.59 15.30 -6.46
C ARG A 9 -1.63 13.83 -6.03
N ARG A 10 -0.70 13.01 -6.54
CA ARG A 10 -0.58 11.58 -6.21
C ARG A 10 -0.29 11.33 -4.72
N ALA A 11 0.57 12.14 -4.10
CA ALA A 11 0.87 12.05 -2.67
C ALA A 11 -0.32 12.45 -1.80
N ILE A 12 -1.07 13.48 -2.21
CA ILE A 12 -2.29 13.89 -1.50
C ILE A 12 -3.34 12.75 -1.54
N PHE A 13 -3.52 12.11 -2.70
CA PHE A 13 -4.39 10.95 -2.81
C PHE A 13 -3.95 9.78 -1.92
N ASP A 14 -2.64 9.53 -1.79
CA ASP A 14 -2.11 8.47 -0.91
C ASP A 14 -2.38 8.76 0.57
N VAL A 15 -2.20 10.01 0.97
CA VAL A 15 -2.52 10.47 2.32
C VAL A 15 -4.00 10.29 2.62
N VAL A 16 -4.87 10.80 1.74
CA VAL A 16 -6.32 10.72 1.93
C VAL A 16 -6.78 9.26 1.96
N PHE A 17 -6.25 8.41 1.08
CA PHE A 17 -6.59 6.99 1.05
C PHE A 17 -6.13 6.26 2.33
N GLY A 18 -4.90 6.50 2.78
CA GLY A 18 -4.38 5.91 4.03
C GLY A 18 -5.19 6.32 5.25
N VAL A 19 -5.56 7.61 5.34
CA VAL A 19 -6.40 8.15 6.42
C VAL A 19 -7.80 7.54 6.39
N LEU A 20 -8.43 7.43 5.23
CA LEU A 20 -9.76 6.82 5.09
C LEU A 20 -9.76 5.34 5.49
N VAL A 21 -8.79 4.56 5.00
CA VAL A 21 -8.72 3.12 5.26
C VAL A 21 -8.38 2.86 6.73
N MET A 22 -7.36 3.50 7.30
CA MET A 22 -7.03 3.24 8.72
C MET A 22 -7.99 3.91 9.70
N GLY A 23 -8.62 5.03 9.33
CA GLY A 23 -9.70 5.62 10.12
C GLY A 23 -10.91 4.68 10.20
N THR A 24 -11.33 4.09 9.07
CA THR A 24 -12.44 3.12 9.07
C THR A 24 -12.09 1.85 9.85
N VAL A 25 -10.90 1.29 9.67
CA VAL A 25 -10.44 0.13 10.45
C VAL A 25 -10.38 0.44 11.94
N GLY A 26 -9.82 1.58 12.35
CA GLY A 26 -9.75 2.00 13.75
C GLY A 26 -11.13 2.21 14.39
N ALA A 27 -12.07 2.79 13.63
CA ALA A 27 -13.46 2.92 14.06
C ALA A 27 -14.14 1.56 14.26
N LEU A 28 -13.99 0.63 13.31
CA LEU A 28 -14.49 -0.74 13.43
C LEU A 28 -13.92 -1.47 14.65
N ILE A 29 -12.61 -1.38 14.88
CA ILE A 29 -11.95 -1.96 16.07
C ILE A 29 -12.54 -1.35 17.35
N GLY A 30 -12.73 -0.03 17.39
CA GLY A 30 -13.34 0.67 18.51
C GLY A 30 -14.78 0.24 18.81
N THR A 31 -15.57 -0.10 17.78
CA THR A 31 -16.94 -0.62 18.00
C THR A 31 -16.95 -1.99 18.68
N ILE A 32 -15.93 -2.82 18.42
CA ILE A 32 -15.80 -4.17 18.99
C ILE A 32 -15.29 -4.11 20.44
N LEU A 33 -14.42 -3.15 20.76
CA LEU A 33 -13.85 -2.95 22.12
C LEU A 33 -14.80 -2.24 23.11
N GLY A 34 -15.94 -1.72 22.65
CA GLY A 34 -16.97 -1.08 23.48
C GLY A 34 -16.92 0.46 23.45
N GLY A 35 -18.08 1.10 23.67
CA GLY A 35 -18.38 2.48 23.28
C GLY A 35 -17.40 3.58 23.73
N SER A 36 -16.68 3.40 24.84
CA SER A 36 -15.67 4.36 25.32
C SER A 36 -14.33 4.30 24.55
N SER A 37 -14.05 3.18 23.88
CA SER A 37 -12.80 2.96 23.13
C SER A 37 -12.87 3.42 21.67
N ILE A 38 -14.06 3.77 21.17
CA ILE A 38 -14.29 4.23 19.79
C ILE A 38 -13.46 5.46 19.44
N PRO A 39 -13.42 6.54 20.24
CA PRO A 39 -12.63 7.73 19.90
C PRO A 39 -11.13 7.43 19.93
N LEU A 40 -10.69 6.57 20.85
CA LEU A 40 -9.28 6.24 21.05
C LEU A 40 -8.74 5.37 19.90
N ALA A 41 -9.47 4.31 19.54
CA ALA A 41 -9.11 3.42 18.44
C ALA A 41 -9.22 4.11 17.07
N SER A 42 -10.25 4.94 16.88
CA SER A 42 -10.40 5.76 15.67
C SER A 42 -9.31 6.82 15.58
N GLY A 43 -8.95 7.47 16.69
CA GLY A 43 -7.88 8.45 16.75
C GLY A 43 -6.53 7.84 16.42
N LEU A 44 -6.21 6.68 16.97
CA LEU A 44 -5.02 5.91 16.62
C LEU A 44 -5.03 5.47 15.16
N GLY A 45 -6.17 4.98 14.65
CA GLY A 45 -6.32 4.61 13.24
C GLY A 45 -6.10 5.79 12.29
N LEU A 46 -6.68 6.95 12.59
CA LEU A 46 -6.47 8.17 11.81
C LEU A 46 -5.02 8.66 11.87
N ALA A 47 -4.39 8.63 13.05
CA ALA A 47 -2.99 9.03 13.23
C ALA A 47 -2.04 8.12 12.44
N LEU A 48 -2.22 6.80 12.54
CA LEU A 48 -1.43 5.83 11.79
C LEU A 48 -1.70 5.93 10.28
N GLY A 49 -2.95 6.12 9.87
CA GLY A 49 -3.32 6.36 8.48
C GLY A 49 -2.66 7.60 7.89
N ALA A 50 -2.59 8.69 8.67
CA ALA A 50 -1.91 9.91 8.29
C ALA A 50 -0.40 9.70 8.14
N VAL A 51 0.25 9.00 9.08
CA VAL A 51 1.69 8.70 9.02
C VAL A 51 2.04 7.82 7.82
N VAL A 52 1.29 6.72 7.61
CA VAL A 52 1.53 5.80 6.49
C VAL A 52 1.25 6.48 5.15
N GLY A 53 0.19 7.28 5.09
CA GLY A 53 -0.16 8.08 3.92
C GLY A 53 0.89 9.13 3.59
N PHE A 54 1.45 9.80 4.61
CA PHE A 54 2.52 10.80 4.45
C PHE A 54 3.85 10.16 4.00
N LEU A 55 4.13 8.93 4.41
CA LEU A 55 5.30 8.15 3.95
C LEU A 55 5.19 7.68 2.49
N GLY A 56 4.07 7.90 1.79
CA GLY A 56 3.95 7.62 0.35
C GLY A 56 3.93 6.14 -0.02
N GLY A 57 3.68 5.25 0.95
CA GLY A 57 3.79 3.80 0.80
C GLY A 57 2.58 3.11 0.17
N ARG A 58 1.96 3.65 -0.89
CA ARG A 58 0.72 3.10 -1.48
C ARG A 58 0.80 1.58 -1.73
N ARG A 59 1.90 1.13 -2.33
CA ARG A 59 2.14 -0.29 -2.64
C ARG A 59 2.37 -1.13 -1.38
N PHE A 60 3.03 -0.54 -0.38
CA PHE A 60 3.23 -1.15 0.92
C PHE A 60 1.92 -1.32 1.68
N LEU A 61 1.08 -0.27 1.75
CA LEU A 61 -0.23 -0.33 2.39
C LEU A 61 -1.14 -1.35 1.71
N VAL A 62 -1.19 -1.36 0.37
CA VAL A 62 -1.97 -2.35 -0.39
C VAL A 62 -1.46 -3.77 -0.14
N SER A 63 -0.16 -4.00 -0.09
CA SER A 63 0.41 -5.33 0.16
C SER A 63 0.13 -5.85 1.57
N ILE A 64 0.17 -4.98 2.59
CA ILE A 64 -0.20 -5.32 3.97
C ILE A 64 -1.69 -5.63 4.04
N LEU A 65 -2.52 -4.81 3.40
CA LEU A 65 -3.98 -5.00 3.39
C LEU A 65 -4.35 -6.33 2.73
N VAL A 66 -3.78 -6.63 1.57
CA VAL A 66 -3.96 -7.91 0.87
C VAL A 66 -3.46 -9.07 1.73
N GLY A 67 -2.28 -8.92 2.35
CA GLY A 67 -1.73 -9.93 3.25
C GLY A 67 -2.63 -10.19 4.46
N ALA A 68 -3.18 -9.14 5.07
CA ALA A 68 -4.09 -9.24 6.20
C ALA A 68 -5.40 -9.95 5.84
N VAL A 69 -5.99 -9.60 4.69
CA VAL A 69 -7.21 -10.23 4.19
C VAL A 69 -6.94 -11.71 3.88
N LEU A 70 -5.86 -12.02 3.15
CA LEU A 70 -5.52 -13.40 2.79
C LEU A 70 -5.16 -14.24 4.03
N GLY A 71 -4.38 -13.70 4.96
CA GLY A 71 -4.01 -14.40 6.20
C GLY A 71 -5.20 -14.63 7.13
N GLY A 72 -6.10 -13.66 7.23
CA GLY A 72 -7.36 -13.80 7.98
C GLY A 72 -8.29 -14.84 7.34
N LEU A 73 -8.45 -14.80 6.02
CA LEU A 73 -9.26 -15.77 5.27
C LEU A 73 -8.70 -17.19 5.40
N LEU A 74 -7.38 -17.35 5.30
CA LEU A 74 -6.72 -18.64 5.43
C LEU A 74 -6.87 -19.21 6.85
N ALA A 75 -6.69 -18.37 7.88
CA ALA A 75 -6.92 -18.77 9.26
C ALA A 75 -8.39 -19.10 9.54
N TRP A 76 -9.33 -18.41 8.89
CA TRP A 76 -10.75 -18.72 8.98
C TRP A 76 -11.06 -20.11 8.43
N VAL A 77 -10.53 -20.44 7.25
CA VAL A 77 -10.73 -21.74 6.59
C VAL A 77 -10.10 -22.90 7.37
N ILE A 78 -8.94 -22.66 8.00
CA ILE A 78 -8.16 -23.73 8.65
C ILE A 78 -8.52 -23.90 10.13
N ALA A 79 -8.69 -22.80 10.86
CA ALA A 79 -8.76 -22.78 12.33
C ALA A 79 -10.02 -22.11 12.89
N GLY A 80 -10.98 -21.73 12.03
CA GLY A 80 -12.25 -21.14 12.43
C GLY A 80 -12.15 -19.67 12.88
N MET A 81 -13.29 -19.10 13.29
CA MET A 81 -13.45 -17.67 13.61
C MET A 81 -12.54 -17.17 14.74
N GLU A 82 -12.14 -18.05 15.65
CA GLU A 82 -11.37 -17.70 16.85
C GLU A 82 -9.92 -17.30 16.55
N LYS A 83 -9.38 -17.71 15.40
CA LYS A 83 -7.98 -17.46 15.01
C LYS A 83 -7.83 -16.48 13.85
N VAL A 84 -8.93 -15.94 13.34
CA VAL A 84 -8.93 -15.02 12.20
C VAL A 84 -8.09 -13.77 12.47
N SER A 85 -8.18 -13.19 13.67
CA SER A 85 -7.37 -12.02 14.04
C SER A 85 -5.87 -12.31 14.08
N PHE A 86 -5.47 -13.51 14.52
CA PHE A 86 -4.06 -13.91 14.49
C PHE A 86 -3.57 -14.15 13.07
N GLY A 87 -4.37 -14.81 12.23
CA GLY A 87 -4.08 -14.99 10.81
C GLY A 87 -3.99 -13.68 10.04
N ALA A 88 -4.90 -12.74 10.32
CA ALA A 88 -4.90 -11.42 9.73
C ALA A 88 -3.65 -10.63 10.14
N GLY A 89 -3.25 -10.67 11.42
CA GLY A 89 -2.02 -10.03 11.88
C GLY A 89 -0.75 -10.61 11.25
N ALA A 90 -0.63 -11.94 11.23
CA ALA A 90 0.52 -12.61 10.61
C ALA A 90 0.58 -12.38 9.09
N GLY A 91 -0.58 -12.43 8.42
CA GLY A 91 -0.71 -12.13 7.01
C GLY A 91 -0.36 -10.67 6.68
N ALA A 92 -0.76 -9.73 7.52
CA ALA A 92 -0.40 -8.31 7.38
C ALA A 92 1.12 -8.12 7.42
N ALA A 93 1.80 -8.79 8.36
CA ALA A 93 3.26 -8.73 8.51
C ALA A 93 3.98 -9.33 7.29
N MET A 94 3.57 -10.51 6.82
CA MET A 94 4.16 -11.14 5.63
C MET A 94 3.85 -10.34 4.35
N GLY A 95 2.62 -9.86 4.22
CA GLY A 95 2.18 -9.02 3.10
C GLY A 95 2.99 -7.74 2.98
N GLY A 96 3.32 -7.10 4.11
CA GLY A 96 4.18 -5.94 4.15
C GLY A 96 5.60 -6.23 3.69
N PHE A 97 6.22 -7.31 4.17
CA PHE A 97 7.57 -7.69 3.75
C PHE A 97 7.63 -8.03 2.26
N LEU A 98 6.67 -8.80 1.75
CA LEU A 98 6.58 -9.15 0.32
C LEU A 98 6.28 -7.93 -0.54
N GLY A 99 5.45 -7.00 -0.07
CA GLY A 99 5.14 -5.77 -0.79
C GLY A 99 6.34 -4.87 -1.00
N VAL A 100 7.24 -4.78 -0.02
CA VAL A 100 8.50 -4.05 -0.16
C VAL A 100 9.39 -4.70 -1.22
N GLN A 101 9.57 -6.02 -1.14
CA GLN A 101 10.38 -6.79 -2.09
C GLN A 101 9.87 -6.66 -3.54
N ILE A 102 8.55 -6.80 -3.73
CA ILE A 102 7.92 -6.68 -5.05
C ILE A 102 8.01 -5.25 -5.58
N SER A 103 7.86 -4.24 -4.72
CA SER A 103 7.96 -2.84 -5.14
C SER A 103 9.34 -2.50 -5.70
N MET A 104 10.40 -3.04 -5.08
CA MET A 104 11.78 -2.86 -5.54
C MET A 104 12.03 -3.55 -6.89
N LEU A 105 11.49 -4.77 -7.10
CA LEU A 105 11.55 -5.46 -8.39
C LEU A 105 10.78 -4.71 -9.49
N LEU A 106 9.61 -4.16 -9.15
CA LEU A 106 8.78 -3.40 -10.11
C LEU A 106 9.42 -2.06 -10.48
N ASP A 107 10.08 -1.38 -9.55
CA ASP A 107 10.78 -0.14 -9.84
C ASP A 107 11.97 -0.38 -10.76
N MET A 108 12.72 -1.49 -10.58
CA MET A 108 13.76 -1.90 -11.53
C MET A 108 13.21 -2.23 -12.93
N ARG A 109 12.04 -2.87 -13.02
CA ARG A 109 11.39 -3.16 -14.32
C ARG A 109 10.89 -1.89 -15.01
N ALA A 110 10.35 -0.95 -14.25
CA ALA A 110 9.93 0.34 -14.77
C ALA A 110 11.12 1.15 -15.30
N ALA A 111 12.25 1.14 -14.58
CA ALA A 111 13.49 1.76 -15.02
C ALA A 111 14.03 1.13 -16.32
N ARG A 112 14.04 -0.21 -16.41
CA ARG A 112 14.45 -0.91 -17.64
C ARG A 112 13.56 -0.58 -18.84
N LYS A 113 12.24 -0.59 -18.67
CA LYS A 113 11.31 -0.22 -19.76
C LYS A 113 11.48 1.24 -20.21
N ALA A 114 11.79 2.16 -19.30
CA ALA A 114 12.06 3.55 -19.65
C ALA A 114 13.33 3.68 -20.50
N MET A 115 14.41 2.97 -20.13
CA MET A 115 15.65 2.95 -20.93
C MET A 115 15.45 2.34 -22.31
N GLU A 116 14.75 1.20 -22.41
CA GLU A 116 14.42 0.57 -23.70
C GLU A 116 13.57 1.49 -24.61
N ALA A 117 12.65 2.25 -24.02
CA ALA A 117 11.84 3.21 -24.77
C ALA A 117 12.67 4.40 -25.27
N GLU A 118 13.64 4.87 -24.48
CA GLU A 118 14.52 5.98 -24.85
C GLU A 118 15.55 5.56 -25.92
N GLU A 119 16.11 4.36 -25.83
CA GLU A 119 17.00 3.78 -26.84
C GLU A 119 16.29 3.53 -28.18
N ARG A 120 15.02 3.12 -28.13
CA ARG A 120 14.15 2.97 -29.31
C ARG A 120 13.71 4.30 -29.91
N ALA A 121 13.62 5.36 -29.11
CA ALA A 121 13.35 6.72 -29.58
C ALA A 121 14.62 7.41 -30.14
N ALA A 122 15.80 7.04 -29.64
CA ALA A 122 17.09 7.54 -30.10
C ALA A 122 17.63 6.82 -31.35
N SER A 123 17.01 5.71 -31.76
CA SER A 123 17.35 4.95 -32.98
C SER A 123 16.31 5.21 -34.07
N PRO A 124 16.53 6.11 -35.04
CA PRO A 124 15.65 6.18 -36.22
C PRO A 124 15.85 4.89 -37.01
N GLN A 125 14.78 4.10 -37.14
CA GLN A 125 14.76 2.96 -38.06
C GLN A 125 15.26 3.42 -39.45
N PRO A 126 16.32 2.82 -40.01
CA PRO A 126 16.63 3.06 -41.41
C PRO A 126 15.50 2.44 -42.20
N ALA A 127 14.78 3.28 -42.95
CA ALA A 127 13.71 2.88 -43.85
C ALA A 127 14.18 1.69 -44.69
N GLU A 128 13.45 0.57 -44.60
CA GLU A 128 13.48 -0.47 -45.62
C GLU A 128 12.96 0.14 -46.92
N THR A 129 13.86 0.76 -47.68
CA THR A 129 13.71 0.88 -49.14
C THR A 129 13.90 -0.52 -49.69
N LYS A 130 12.80 -1.24 -49.92
CA LYS A 130 12.80 -2.39 -50.83
C LYS A 130 12.27 -1.93 -52.18
N SER A 131 13.21 -1.85 -53.11
CA SER A 131 13.03 -1.73 -54.56
C SER A 131 12.23 -2.88 -55.16
#